data_AF-A0A3S9B9T5-F1
#
_entry.id   AF-A0A3S9B9T5-F1
#
_cell.length_a   1.000
_cell.length_b   1.000
_cell.length_c   1.000
_cell.angle_alpha   90.00
_cell.angle_beta   90.00
_cell.angle_gamma   90.00
#
_symmetry.space_group_name_H-M   'P 1'
#
loop_
_entity.id
_entity.type
_entity.pdbx_description
1 polymer ?
#
loop_
_entity_poly.entity_id
_entity_poly.type
_entity_poly.pdbx_seq_one_letter_code
_entity_poly.pdbx_strand_id
1 'polypeptide(L)'
;MAEPGRGGNGVVGLHAPNRLVRAGRFVCGGALGRDRFCRRPRSIMKLLRNLGVALTHRRRRNRLARRLDPKPQIVAQMLLLFRTILADGIVREKEMNVFSDICGRQFGVLSEEMTALHSYLERWQRRDDAEAHIASLSQLPMEQRRRLVDLMTEIASVPGDGEAEPGVFNRQAQIFISDARTALGLSSQEWQPAPAQNHRKA
;
A
#
# COMPACT_ATOMS: atom_id res chain seq x y z
N MET A 1 29.94 -50.39 18.47
CA MET A 1 30.90 -50.40 17.35
C MET A 1 31.09 -48.96 16.88
N ALA A 2 32.36 -48.57 16.69
CA ALA A 2 32.90 -47.38 15.99
C ALA A 2 32.71 -45.98 16.62
N GLU A 3 33.71 -45.62 17.44
CA GLU A 3 34.64 -44.46 17.38
C GLU A 3 34.22 -43.08 16.81
N PRO A 4 34.67 -41.97 17.46
CA PRO A 4 34.58 -40.58 17.01
C PRO A 4 35.84 -40.09 16.26
N GLY A 5 35.71 -39.08 15.38
CA GLY A 5 36.82 -38.51 14.60
C GLY A 5 36.96 -36.98 14.75
N ARG A 6 38.12 -36.56 15.26
CA ARG A 6 38.63 -35.17 15.40
C ARG A 6 39.12 -34.58 14.07
N GLY A 7 39.25 -33.24 14.07
CA GLY A 7 40.29 -32.48 13.34
C GLY A 7 39.79 -31.78 12.07
N GLY A 8 40.18 -30.57 11.71
CA GLY A 8 41.22 -29.68 12.23
C GLY A 8 41.23 -28.34 11.46
N ASN A 9 42.19 -27.50 11.83
CA ASN A 9 42.49 -26.14 11.37
C ASN A 9 42.39 -25.86 9.85
N GLY A 10 42.02 -24.61 9.54
CA GLY A 10 42.27 -23.96 8.25
C GLY A 10 42.21 -22.44 8.39
N VAL A 11 43.38 -21.81 8.42
CA VAL A 11 43.62 -20.36 8.48
C VAL A 11 43.88 -19.78 7.08
N VAL A 12 43.65 -18.46 6.95
CA VAL A 12 44.21 -17.48 6.00
C VAL A 12 43.60 -17.33 4.59
N GLY A 13 43.31 -16.07 4.24
CA GLY A 13 43.09 -15.56 2.87
C GLY A 13 42.26 -14.26 2.88
N LEU A 14 42.76 -13.12 3.38
CA LEU A 14 43.46 -12.08 2.59
C LEU A 14 43.01 -11.98 1.12
N HIS A 15 42.15 -11.01 0.80
CA HIS A 15 42.49 -9.99 -0.20
C HIS A 15 41.47 -8.84 -0.27
N ALA A 16 41.95 -7.65 0.03
CA ALA A 16 41.31 -6.38 -0.28
C ALA A 16 41.61 -5.98 -1.75
N PRO A 17 40.70 -5.27 -2.44
CA PRO A 17 41.06 -4.48 -3.60
C PRO A 17 41.38 -3.02 -3.23
N ASN A 18 42.36 -2.53 -3.98
CA ASN A 18 43.16 -1.32 -3.82
C ASN A 18 42.41 0.00 -4.03
N ARG A 19 42.96 1.04 -3.36
CA ARG A 19 42.85 2.46 -3.70
C ARG A 19 43.17 2.71 -5.18
N LEU A 20 42.54 3.72 -5.78
CA LEU A 20 43.31 4.70 -6.56
C LEU A 20 42.67 6.10 -6.49
N VAL A 21 43.43 6.99 -5.87
CA VAL A 21 43.28 8.44 -5.91
C VAL A 21 43.82 8.93 -7.25
N ARG A 22 43.12 9.83 -7.94
CA ARG A 22 43.76 10.74 -8.90
C ARG A 22 43.12 12.12 -8.87
N ALA A 23 43.88 13.04 -8.30
CA ALA A 23 43.67 14.47 -8.37
C ALA A 23 43.90 14.97 -9.81
N GLY A 24 42.95 15.76 -10.32
CA GLY A 24 42.99 16.43 -11.61
C GLY A 24 42.85 17.94 -11.45
N ARG A 25 44.00 18.56 -11.16
CA ARG A 25 44.48 19.90 -11.53
C ARG A 25 43.47 20.95 -12.03
N PHE A 26 43.42 22.04 -11.25
CA PHE A 26 43.03 23.40 -11.59
C PHE A 26 43.59 23.89 -12.95
N VAL A 27 42.74 24.55 -13.73
CA VAL A 27 43.14 25.62 -14.66
C VAL A 27 42.16 26.78 -14.49
N CYS A 28 42.70 27.93 -14.06
CA CYS A 28 42.03 29.22 -14.06
C CYS A 28 42.37 30.00 -15.33
N GLY A 29 41.39 30.78 -15.81
CA GLY A 29 41.54 31.83 -16.83
C GLY A 29 40.30 31.83 -17.73
N GLY A 30 39.55 32.90 -17.93
CA GLY A 30 39.59 34.30 -17.49
C GLY A 30 38.46 35.06 -18.22
N ALA A 31 38.25 36.31 -17.79
CA ALA A 31 37.56 37.41 -18.50
C ALA A 31 36.02 37.46 -18.59
N LEU A 32 35.46 38.32 -17.72
CA LEU A 32 34.63 39.50 -18.02
C LEU A 32 33.51 39.37 -19.08
N GLY A 33 32.26 39.42 -18.59
CA GLY A 33 31.09 39.83 -19.37
C GLY A 33 30.02 40.39 -18.43
N ARG A 34 29.93 41.72 -18.35
CA ARG A 34 28.82 42.44 -17.71
C ARG A 34 27.57 42.21 -18.57
N ASP A 35 26.53 41.61 -17.98
CA ASP A 35 25.16 41.91 -18.40
C ASP A 35 24.22 41.98 -17.20
N ARG A 36 23.62 43.15 -17.07
CA ARG A 36 22.53 43.45 -16.15
C ARG A 36 21.28 42.76 -16.68
N PHE A 37 20.80 41.75 -15.98
CA PHE A 37 19.38 41.42 -16.00
C PHE A 37 18.91 41.08 -14.59
N CYS A 38 18.24 42.05 -13.97
CA CYS A 38 17.38 41.83 -12.82
C CYS A 38 16.33 40.77 -13.19
N ARG A 39 16.50 39.53 -12.73
CA ARG A 39 15.43 38.53 -12.69
C ARG A 39 15.11 38.19 -11.24
N ARG A 40 14.15 38.98 -10.74
CA ARG A 40 13.11 38.71 -9.72
C ARG A 40 13.47 37.75 -8.57
N PRO A 41 13.29 38.15 -7.29
CA PRO A 41 13.39 37.21 -6.18
C PRO A 41 12.40 36.06 -6.42
N ARG A 42 12.92 34.82 -6.48
CA ARG A 42 12.09 33.62 -6.52
C ARG A 42 11.21 33.64 -5.27
N SER A 43 9.93 33.87 -5.50
CA SER A 43 8.90 34.05 -4.48
C SER A 43 8.99 32.97 -3.40
N ILE A 44 9.35 33.37 -2.18
CA ILE A 44 9.26 32.59 -0.93
C ILE A 44 7.87 31.96 -0.75
N MET A 45 6.83 32.52 -1.39
CA MET A 45 5.46 32.01 -1.36
C MET A 45 5.28 30.67 -2.09
N LYS A 46 6.13 30.30 -3.06
CA LYS A 46 6.08 28.95 -3.69
C LYS A 46 6.67 27.87 -2.80
N LEU A 47 7.68 28.19 -1.99
CA LEU A 47 8.22 27.29 -0.96
C LEU A 47 7.22 27.09 0.18
N LEU A 48 6.50 28.14 0.58
CA LEU A 48 5.45 28.05 1.60
C LEU A 48 4.21 27.26 1.13
N ARG A 49 3.87 27.31 -0.17
CA ARG A 49 2.76 26.51 -0.73
C ARG A 49 3.07 25.00 -0.74
N ASN A 50 4.31 24.61 -1.02
CA ASN A 50 4.74 23.21 -0.97
C ASN A 50 5.01 22.72 0.47
N LEU A 51 5.52 23.57 1.36
CA LEU A 51 5.62 23.24 2.80
C LEU A 51 4.23 23.07 3.43
N GLY A 52 3.25 23.89 3.04
CA GLY A 52 1.86 23.79 3.51
C GLY A 52 1.25 22.42 3.18
N VAL A 53 1.38 21.97 1.92
CA VAL A 53 0.90 20.66 1.47
C VAL A 53 1.68 19.51 2.14
N ALA A 54 3.00 19.62 2.29
CA ALA A 54 3.80 18.62 2.99
C ALA A 54 3.47 18.54 4.51
N LEU A 55 3.23 19.68 5.16
CA LEU A 55 2.84 19.75 6.57
C LEU A 55 1.41 19.24 6.80
N THR A 56 0.46 19.54 5.91
CA THR A 56 -0.90 18.99 6.00
C THR A 56 -0.90 17.48 5.79
N HIS A 57 -0.11 16.96 4.85
CA HIS A 57 0.08 15.51 4.69
C HIS A 57 0.68 14.86 5.93
N ARG A 58 1.72 15.45 6.55
CA ARG A 58 2.33 14.92 7.77
C ARG A 58 1.36 14.93 8.95
N ARG A 59 0.60 16.01 9.13
CA ARG A 59 -0.43 16.11 10.19
C ARG A 59 -1.54 15.10 10.00
N ARG A 60 -2.06 14.95 8.78
CA ARG A 60 -3.10 13.96 8.43
C ARG A 60 -2.61 12.54 8.67
N ARG A 61 -1.40 12.21 8.20
CA ARG A 61 -0.77 10.90 8.45
C ARG A 61 -0.62 10.60 9.93
N ASN A 62 -0.15 11.57 10.73
CA ASN A 62 -0.02 11.38 12.18
C ASN A 62 -1.38 11.22 12.87
N ARG A 63 -2.42 11.94 12.41
CA ARG A 63 -3.78 11.82 12.96
C ARG A 63 -4.40 10.46 12.64
N LEU A 64 -4.25 10.01 11.40
CA LEU A 64 -4.72 8.70 10.93
C LEU A 64 -3.99 7.57 11.68
N ALA A 65 -2.67 7.66 11.82
CA ALA A 65 -1.88 6.70 12.60
C ALA A 65 -2.37 6.63 14.06
N ARG A 66 -2.54 7.77 14.75
CA ARG A 66 -3.08 7.77 16.14
C ARG A 66 -4.46 7.12 16.27
N ARG A 67 -5.30 7.19 15.22
CA ARG A 67 -6.65 6.57 15.20
C ARG A 67 -6.59 5.07 14.93
N LEU A 68 -5.65 4.63 14.09
CA LEU A 68 -5.59 3.28 13.55
C LEU A 68 -4.59 2.37 14.28
N ASP A 69 -3.49 2.90 14.79
CA ASP A 69 -2.48 2.16 15.57
C ASP A 69 -3.06 1.36 16.74
N PRO A 70 -4.02 1.87 17.54
CA PRO A 70 -4.65 1.08 18.61
C PRO A 70 -5.65 0.02 18.08
N LYS A 71 -5.89 -0.06 16.77
CA LYS A 71 -6.91 -0.92 16.15
C LYS A 71 -6.33 -1.78 15.01
N PRO A 72 -5.36 -2.67 15.29
CA PRO A 72 -4.66 -3.45 14.27
C PRO A 72 -5.60 -4.34 13.44
N GLN A 73 -6.69 -4.85 14.02
CA GLN A 73 -7.70 -5.64 13.29
C GLN A 73 -8.43 -4.81 12.22
N ILE A 74 -8.71 -3.52 12.47
CA ILE A 74 -9.30 -2.63 11.47
C ILE A 74 -8.30 -2.37 10.35
N VAL A 75 -7.03 -2.15 10.71
CA VAL A 75 -5.96 -1.95 9.72
C VAL A 75 -5.77 -3.19 8.86
N ALA A 76 -5.83 -4.38 9.45
CA ALA A 76 -5.77 -5.64 8.72
C ALA A 76 -6.94 -5.81 7.74
N GLN A 77 -8.18 -5.44 8.13
CA GLN A 77 -9.32 -5.42 7.21
C GLN A 77 -9.10 -4.46 6.03
N MET A 78 -8.68 -3.22 6.31
CA MET A 78 -8.35 -2.24 5.26
C MET A 78 -7.24 -2.74 4.34
N LEU A 79 -6.22 -3.37 4.90
CA LEU A 79 -5.11 -3.92 4.13
C LEU A 79 -5.56 -5.09 3.25
N LEU A 80 -6.44 -5.96 3.75
CA LEU A 80 -7.01 -7.05 2.95
C LEU A 80 -7.80 -6.51 1.76
N LEU A 81 -8.65 -5.50 1.98
CA LEU A 81 -9.40 -4.82 0.92
C LEU A 81 -8.46 -4.15 -0.09
N PHE A 82 -7.39 -3.50 0.38
CA PHE A 82 -6.38 -2.90 -0.49
C PHE A 82 -5.64 -3.96 -1.32
N ARG A 83 -5.31 -5.11 -0.73
CA ARG A 83 -4.72 -6.24 -1.44
C ARG A 83 -5.63 -6.81 -2.52
N THR A 84 -6.96 -6.73 -2.37
CA THR A 84 -7.90 -7.11 -3.44
C THR A 84 -7.70 -6.27 -4.69
N ILE A 85 -7.49 -4.96 -4.55
CA ILE A 85 -7.20 -4.05 -5.68
C ILE A 85 -5.86 -4.40 -6.34
N LEU A 86 -4.88 -4.82 -5.54
CA LEU A 86 -3.55 -5.18 -6.04
C LEU A 86 -3.49 -6.61 -6.62
N ALA A 87 -4.54 -7.42 -6.45
CA ALA A 87 -4.49 -8.84 -6.73
C ALA A 87 -4.14 -9.14 -8.19
N ASP A 88 -4.57 -8.27 -9.11
CA ASP A 88 -4.28 -8.41 -10.53
C ASP A 88 -3.09 -7.60 -11.04
N GLY A 89 -2.43 -6.85 -10.15
CA GLY A 89 -1.31 -5.99 -10.48
C GLY A 89 -1.67 -4.69 -11.21
N ILE A 90 -2.96 -4.39 -11.43
CA ILE A 90 -3.43 -3.18 -12.14
C ILE A 90 -4.40 -2.41 -11.24
N VAL A 91 -3.93 -1.28 -10.69
CA VAL A 91 -4.79 -0.40 -9.91
C VAL A 91 -5.64 0.47 -10.83
N ARG A 92 -6.96 0.23 -10.87
CA ARG A 92 -7.90 1.08 -11.64
C ARG A 92 -8.47 2.20 -10.76
N GLU A 93 -8.74 3.35 -11.38
CA GLU A 93 -9.33 4.50 -10.66
C GLU A 93 -10.70 4.17 -10.08
N LYS A 94 -11.55 3.44 -10.81
CA LYS A 94 -12.88 3.05 -10.34
C LYS A 94 -12.84 2.13 -9.12
N GLU A 95 -11.95 1.14 -9.11
CA GLU A 95 -11.74 0.26 -7.94
C GLU A 95 -11.23 1.05 -6.73
N MET A 96 -10.33 2.00 -6.98
CA MET A 96 -9.82 2.91 -5.95
C MET A 96 -10.93 3.81 -5.38
N ASN A 97 -11.85 4.29 -6.22
CA ASN A 97 -12.99 5.09 -5.80
C ASN A 97 -13.94 4.27 -4.91
N VAL A 98 -14.24 3.02 -5.29
CA VAL A 98 -15.04 2.10 -4.47
C VAL A 98 -14.35 1.80 -3.14
N PHE A 99 -13.03 1.53 -3.15
CA PHE A 99 -12.26 1.37 -1.92
C PHE A 99 -12.31 2.61 -1.03
N SER A 100 -12.16 3.81 -1.60
CA SER A 100 -12.28 5.07 -0.86
C SER A 100 -13.66 5.24 -0.23
N ASP A 101 -14.74 4.90 -0.95
CA ASP A 101 -16.11 4.95 -0.42
C ASP A 101 -16.30 3.96 0.73
N ILE A 102 -15.83 2.71 0.55
CA ILE A 102 -15.82 1.67 1.58
C ILE A 102 -15.08 2.15 2.83
N CYS A 103 -13.90 2.76 2.66
CA CYS A 103 -13.13 3.31 3.76
C CYS A 103 -13.86 4.43 4.52
N GLY A 104 -14.59 5.28 3.80
CA GLY A 104 -15.45 6.30 4.39
C GLY A 104 -16.60 5.72 5.20
N ARG A 105 -17.40 4.86 4.58
CA ARG A 105 -18.64 4.33 5.17
C ARG A 105 -18.42 3.28 6.27
N GLN A 106 -17.37 2.45 6.16
CA GLN A 106 -17.12 1.35 7.12
C GLN A 106 -16.17 1.74 8.25
N PHE A 107 -15.20 2.61 7.98
CA PHE A 107 -14.12 2.89 8.92
C PHE A 107 -13.96 4.38 9.26
N GLY A 108 -14.78 5.25 8.67
CA GLY A 108 -14.75 6.69 8.91
C GLY A 108 -13.47 7.36 8.42
N VAL A 109 -12.82 6.83 7.37
CA VAL A 109 -11.66 7.46 6.73
C VAL A 109 -12.16 8.34 5.60
N LEU A 110 -11.91 9.65 5.71
CA LEU A 110 -12.39 10.59 4.70
C LEU A 110 -11.59 10.46 3.39
N SER A 111 -12.22 10.78 2.25
CA SER A 111 -11.54 10.75 0.94
C SER A 111 -10.26 11.59 0.94
N GLU A 112 -10.26 12.73 1.65
CA GLU A 112 -9.07 13.57 1.75
C GLU A 112 -7.92 12.97 2.60
N GLU A 113 -8.19 11.91 3.36
CA GLU A 113 -7.21 11.15 4.14
C GLU A 113 -6.61 9.98 3.33
N MET A 114 -7.11 9.67 2.13
CA MET A 114 -6.74 8.48 1.36
C MET A 114 -5.26 8.42 1.01
N THR A 115 -4.64 9.53 0.57
CA THR A 115 -3.19 9.55 0.32
C THR A 115 -2.38 9.22 1.58
N ALA A 116 -2.87 9.65 2.74
CA ALA A 116 -2.22 9.33 4.02
C ALA A 116 -2.45 7.87 4.42
N LEU A 117 -3.65 7.32 4.16
CA LEU A 117 -3.99 5.93 4.36
C LEU A 117 -3.10 5.01 3.51
N HIS A 118 -2.89 5.31 2.21
CA HIS A 118 -2.03 4.50 1.34
C HIS A 118 -0.60 4.40 1.89
N SER A 119 0.02 5.54 2.21
CA SER A 119 1.35 5.56 2.83
C SER A 119 1.40 4.80 4.17
N TYR A 120 0.28 4.78 4.91
CA TYR A 120 0.17 4.08 6.17
C TYR A 120 0.09 2.56 5.96
N LEU A 121 -0.79 2.09 5.06
CA LEU A 121 -0.93 0.68 4.71
C LEU A 121 0.35 0.11 4.09
N GLU A 122 1.03 0.85 3.21
CA GLU A 122 2.33 0.46 2.63
C GLU A 122 3.45 0.32 3.67
N ARG A 123 3.38 1.07 4.77
CA ARG A 123 4.30 0.91 5.88
C ARG A 123 3.90 -0.28 6.74
N TRP A 124 2.61 -0.43 6.99
CA TRP A 124 2.08 -1.47 7.85
C TRP A 124 2.31 -2.86 7.24
N GLN A 125 2.14 -3.03 5.92
CA GLN A 125 2.40 -4.30 5.22
C GLN A 125 3.87 -4.78 5.30
N ARG A 126 4.81 -3.88 5.62
CA ARG A 126 6.25 -4.20 5.77
C ARG A 126 6.61 -4.58 7.21
N ARG A 127 5.66 -4.58 8.13
CA ARG A 127 5.89 -5.03 9.50
C ARG A 127 5.92 -6.54 9.55
N ASP A 128 6.77 -7.08 10.42
CA ASP A 128 6.91 -8.54 10.61
C ASP A 128 5.62 -9.19 11.13
N ASP A 129 4.77 -8.43 11.83
CA ASP A 129 3.50 -8.90 12.39
C ASP A 129 2.30 -8.71 11.46
N ALA A 130 2.47 -8.14 10.26
CA ALA A 130 1.37 -7.81 9.37
C ALA A 130 0.52 -9.03 8.97
N GLU A 131 1.18 -10.13 8.58
CA GLU A 131 0.49 -11.37 8.20
C GLU A 131 -0.23 -12.03 9.38
N ALA A 132 0.33 -11.94 10.59
CA ALA A 132 -0.32 -12.47 11.80
C ALA A 132 -1.63 -11.73 12.09
N HIS A 133 -1.65 -10.41 11.93
CA HIS A 133 -2.85 -9.59 12.07
C HIS A 133 -3.89 -9.89 10.98
N ILE A 134 -3.46 -10.14 9.73
CA ILE A 134 -4.37 -10.60 8.66
C ILE A 134 -4.95 -11.98 9.00
N ALA A 135 -4.12 -12.93 9.46
CA ALA A 135 -4.59 -14.25 9.88
C ALA A 135 -5.59 -14.17 11.05
N SER A 136 -5.44 -13.19 11.95
CA SER A 136 -6.37 -12.96 13.06
C SER A 136 -7.78 -12.56 12.61
N LEU A 137 -7.98 -12.12 11.37
CA LEU A 137 -9.30 -11.79 10.82
C LEU A 137 -10.25 -13.00 10.80
N SER A 138 -9.71 -14.22 10.79
CA SER A 138 -10.49 -15.46 10.94
C SER A 138 -11.23 -15.57 12.27
N GLN A 139 -10.80 -14.82 13.29
CA GLN A 139 -11.41 -14.78 14.63
C GLN A 139 -12.53 -13.74 14.75
N LEU A 140 -12.77 -12.93 13.71
CA LEU A 140 -13.87 -11.98 13.72
C LEU A 140 -15.24 -12.70 13.76
N PRO A 141 -16.30 -12.05 14.28
CA PRO A 141 -17.66 -12.55 14.19
C PRO A 141 -18.02 -12.94 12.77
N MET A 142 -18.81 -14.01 12.61
CA MET A 142 -19.19 -14.56 11.30
C MET A 142 -19.73 -13.50 10.34
N GLU A 143 -20.62 -12.62 10.82
CA GLU A 143 -21.19 -11.53 10.04
C GLU A 143 -20.13 -10.55 9.52
N GLN A 144 -19.13 -10.22 10.33
CA GLN A 144 -18.04 -9.33 9.93
C GLN A 144 -17.15 -9.98 8.88
N ARG A 145 -16.87 -11.29 8.98
CA ARG A 145 -16.10 -12.04 7.98
C ARG A 145 -16.83 -12.09 6.64
N ARG A 146 -18.15 -12.37 6.65
CA ARG A 146 -18.99 -12.34 5.44
C ARG A 146 -18.98 -10.95 4.80
N ARG A 147 -19.23 -9.92 5.61
CA ARG A 147 -19.21 -8.53 5.14
C ARG A 147 -17.86 -8.16 4.52
N LEU A 148 -16.75 -8.61 5.10
CA LEU A 148 -15.43 -8.34 4.55
C LEU A 148 -15.27 -8.93 3.15
N VAL A 149 -15.72 -10.17 2.93
CA VAL A 149 -15.72 -10.80 1.60
C VAL A 149 -16.66 -10.06 0.64
N ASP A 150 -17.85 -9.66 1.08
CA ASP A 150 -18.79 -8.90 0.24
C ASP A 150 -18.17 -7.58 -0.23
N LEU A 151 -17.45 -6.88 0.64
CA LEU A 151 -16.72 -5.65 0.31
C LEU A 151 -15.57 -5.91 -0.69
N MET A 152 -14.86 -7.03 -0.56
CA MET A 152 -13.84 -7.42 -1.55
C MET A 152 -14.47 -7.69 -2.92
N THR A 153 -15.62 -8.37 -2.96
CA THR A 153 -16.37 -8.63 -4.18
C THR A 153 -16.88 -7.34 -4.80
N GLU A 154 -17.37 -6.38 -4.00
CA GLU A 154 -17.81 -5.07 -4.47
C GLU A 154 -16.69 -4.30 -5.16
N ILE A 155 -15.47 -4.32 -4.59
CA ILE A 155 -14.28 -3.72 -5.23
C ILE A 155 -13.97 -4.42 -6.57
N ALA A 156 -13.93 -5.75 -6.58
CA ALA A 156 -13.51 -6.53 -7.75
C ALA A 156 -14.57 -6.62 -8.88
N SER A 157 -15.82 -6.27 -8.58
CA SER A 157 -16.94 -6.31 -9.54
C SER A 157 -17.01 -5.08 -10.43
N VAL A 158 -16.17 -4.07 -10.16
CA VAL A 158 -16.15 -2.83 -10.93
C VAL A 158 -15.64 -3.11 -12.35
N PRO A 159 -16.41 -2.78 -13.39
CA PRO A 159 -15.98 -3.00 -14.76
C PRO A 159 -14.79 -2.08 -15.10
N GLY A 160 -13.81 -2.64 -15.80
CA GLY A 160 -12.66 -1.88 -16.31
C GLY A 160 -13.06 -0.79 -17.31
N ASP A 161 -12.08 0.00 -17.72
CA ASP A 161 -12.27 1.13 -18.64
C ASP A 161 -12.27 0.74 -20.13
N GLY A 162 -12.11 -0.56 -20.45
CA GLY A 162 -12.17 -1.09 -21.81
C GLY A 162 -13.48 -1.82 -22.11
N GLU A 163 -13.69 -2.20 -23.38
CA GLU A 163 -14.75 -3.10 -23.87
C GLU A 163 -14.62 -4.54 -23.32
N ALA A 164 -14.30 -4.67 -22.03
CA ALA A 164 -14.48 -5.92 -21.33
C ALA A 164 -15.99 -6.14 -21.19
N GLU A 165 -16.45 -7.30 -21.66
CA GLU A 165 -17.82 -7.76 -21.47
C GLU A 165 -18.29 -7.49 -20.02
N PRO A 166 -19.47 -6.86 -19.83
CA PRO A 166 -19.99 -6.58 -18.51
C PRO A 166 -20.09 -7.88 -17.71
N GLY A 167 -19.33 -7.98 -16.61
CA GLY A 167 -19.28 -9.16 -15.75
C GLY A 167 -18.00 -10.01 -15.85
N VAL A 168 -17.03 -9.63 -16.69
CA VAL A 168 -15.71 -10.27 -16.66
C VAL A 168 -14.90 -9.74 -15.47
N PHE A 169 -15.03 -10.46 -14.36
CA PHE A 169 -14.14 -10.35 -13.22
C PHE A 169 -12.68 -10.62 -13.63
N ASN A 170 -11.76 -9.94 -12.96
CA ASN A 170 -10.37 -10.37 -13.02
C ASN A 170 -10.23 -11.75 -12.35
N ARG A 171 -9.85 -12.78 -13.11
CA ARG A 171 -9.61 -14.14 -12.60
C ARG A 171 -8.68 -14.15 -11.38
N GLN A 172 -7.69 -13.26 -11.35
CA GLN A 172 -6.74 -13.20 -10.25
C GLN A 172 -7.38 -12.63 -8.96
N ALA A 173 -8.25 -11.63 -9.09
CA ALA A 173 -9.04 -11.12 -7.97
C ALA A 173 -10.03 -12.18 -7.45
N GLN A 174 -10.62 -12.99 -8.34
CA GLN A 174 -11.50 -14.11 -7.92
C GLN A 174 -10.75 -15.16 -7.11
N ILE A 175 -9.56 -15.58 -7.58
CA ILE A 175 -8.71 -16.52 -6.86
C ILE A 175 -8.37 -15.93 -5.48
N PHE A 176 -7.94 -14.68 -5.43
CA PHE A 176 -7.62 -14.00 -4.18
C PHE A 176 -8.80 -13.94 -3.21
N ILE A 177 -10.00 -13.60 -3.69
CA ILE A 177 -11.23 -13.56 -2.88
C ILE A 177 -11.58 -14.96 -2.38
N SER A 178 -11.45 -15.99 -3.21
CA SER A 178 -11.70 -17.39 -2.84
C SER A 178 -10.74 -17.88 -1.76
N ASP A 179 -9.45 -17.54 -1.89
CA ASP A 179 -8.42 -17.88 -0.91
C ASP A 179 -8.65 -17.14 0.41
N ALA A 180 -8.94 -15.83 0.35
CA ALA A 180 -9.26 -15.03 1.51
C ALA A 180 -10.52 -15.55 2.24
N ARG A 181 -11.55 -15.94 1.49
CA ARG A 181 -12.76 -16.56 2.05
C ARG A 181 -12.43 -17.84 2.81
N THR A 182 -11.58 -18.69 2.24
CA THR A 182 -11.11 -19.92 2.89
C THR A 182 -10.31 -19.60 4.15
N ALA A 183 -9.40 -18.63 4.08
CA ALA A 183 -8.60 -18.17 5.23
C ALA A 183 -9.45 -17.56 6.35
N LEU A 184 -10.57 -16.92 6.02
CA LEU A 184 -11.55 -16.42 6.98
C LEU A 184 -12.45 -17.53 7.55
N GLY A 185 -12.32 -18.78 7.11
CA GLY A 185 -13.12 -19.91 7.59
C GLY A 185 -14.56 -19.89 7.09
N LEU A 186 -14.82 -19.27 5.93
CA LEU A 186 -16.15 -19.23 5.31
C LEU A 186 -16.26 -20.42 4.33
N SER A 187 -17.06 -21.43 4.67
CA SER A 187 -17.26 -22.60 3.81
C SER A 187 -17.90 -22.21 2.47
N SER A 188 -17.57 -22.91 1.37
CA SER A 188 -18.12 -22.63 0.04
C SER A 188 -19.65 -22.80 -0.04
N GLN A 189 -20.27 -23.55 0.88
CA GLN A 189 -21.70 -23.89 0.85
C GLN A 189 -22.64 -22.82 1.42
N GLU A 190 -22.13 -21.82 2.14
CA GLU A 190 -22.99 -20.96 2.98
C GLU A 190 -23.19 -19.52 2.46
N TRP A 191 -22.72 -19.20 1.25
CA TRP A 191 -22.81 -17.85 0.72
C TRP A 191 -23.64 -17.80 -0.55
N GLN A 192 -24.79 -17.14 -0.46
CA GLN A 192 -25.39 -16.45 -1.58
C GLN A 192 -24.99 -14.97 -1.47
N PRO A 193 -24.46 -14.33 -2.52
CA PRO A 193 -24.28 -12.89 -2.50
C PRO A 193 -25.63 -12.25 -2.20
N ALA A 194 -25.66 -11.27 -1.28
CA ALA A 194 -26.84 -10.44 -1.12
C ALA A 194 -27.23 -9.88 -2.49
N PRO A 195 -28.51 -9.95 -2.90
CA PRO A 195 -28.93 -9.45 -4.20
C PRO A 195 -28.53 -7.97 -4.30
N ALA A 196 -27.82 -7.62 -5.36
CA ALA A 196 -27.34 -6.27 -5.61
C ALA A 196 -28.49 -5.28 -5.38
N GLN A 197 -28.36 -4.45 -4.35
CA GLN A 197 -29.32 -3.38 -4.11
C GLN A 197 -29.13 -2.36 -5.23
N ASN A 198 -29.95 -2.49 -6.27
CA ASN A 198 -30.08 -1.51 -7.34
C ASN A 198 -30.50 -0.18 -6.72
N HIS A 199 -29.52 0.69 -6.43
CA HIS A 199 -29.77 2.10 -6.21
C HIS A 199 -30.14 2.78 -7.54
N ARG A 200 -31.32 2.46 -8.06
CA ARG A 200 -32.03 3.33 -9.01
C ARG A 200 -32.50 4.54 -8.22
N LYS A 201 -31.78 5.66 -8.32
CA LYS A 201 -32.35 6.97 -7.99
C LYS A 201 -33.15 7.46 -9.19
N ALA A 202 -34.40 7.80 -8.90
CA ALA A 202 -35.34 8.53 -9.75
C ALA A 202 -34.90 10.00 -9.93
#